data_AF-A0AAT9HP30-F1
#
_entry.id   AF-A0AAT9HP30-F1
#
_cell.length_a   1.000
_cell.length_b   1.000
_cell.length_c   1.000
_cell.angle_alpha   90.00
_cell.angle_beta   90.00
_cell.angle_gamma   90.00
#
_symmetry.space_group_name_H-M   'P 1'
#
loop_
_entity.id
_entity.type
_entity.pdbx_description
1 polymer ?
#
loop_
_entity_poly.entity_id
_entity_poly.type
_entity_poly.pdbx_seq_one_letter_code
_entity_poly.pdbx_strand_id
1 'polypeptide(L)'
;MRFTDAVDRLADDGHGVFLEIGPHPVLGHSISECLAARGREARTVPSIRRQEDERERFTLSLAALHNLGFDIDWAAVHPTGRPVPLPRYPWKRDRYWTEPEPVERVRLGRLDHPLLGRRLDTAEPTWEARLDVESLPYLKDHLIQGSAVFPAAGYVEMATQAVRTTIGGGAALVDIELRKALFLPTGPESTTVPTAPVQLSFRGEDAEFTIATAPGAAPVSGPCTPAVPHAPPSADTIEGSPSWTSTRSVAAAHAT
;
A
#
# COMPACT_ATOMS: atom_id res chain seq x y z
N MET A 1 -33.10 -43.49 -46.11
CA MET A 1 -32.48 -42.42 -45.31
C MET A 1 -31.66 -43.08 -44.22
N ARG A 2 -30.37 -42.72 -44.06
CA ARG A 2 -29.44 -43.36 -43.11
C ARG A 2 -29.01 -42.34 -42.05
N PHE A 3 -29.90 -42.07 -41.10
CA PHE A 3 -29.71 -41.00 -40.10
C PHE A 3 -28.60 -41.31 -39.11
N THR A 4 -28.65 -42.49 -38.48
CA THR A 4 -27.66 -42.95 -37.50
C THR A 4 -26.25 -42.97 -38.11
N ASP A 5 -26.07 -43.59 -39.29
CA ASP A 5 -24.78 -43.60 -40.00
C ASP A 5 -24.20 -42.18 -40.19
N ALA A 6 -25.06 -41.18 -40.46
CA ALA A 6 -24.63 -39.80 -40.65
C ALA A 6 -24.24 -39.10 -39.33
N VAL A 7 -25.04 -39.28 -38.26
CA VAL A 7 -24.72 -38.75 -36.92
C VAL A 7 -23.43 -39.39 -36.40
N ASP A 8 -23.26 -40.69 -36.61
CA ASP A 8 -22.05 -41.42 -36.22
C ASP A 8 -20.81 -40.90 -36.94
N ARG A 9 -20.93 -40.64 -38.25
CA ARG A 9 -19.84 -40.08 -39.06
C ARG A 9 -19.44 -38.69 -38.54
N LEU A 10 -20.41 -37.82 -38.25
CA LEU A 10 -20.16 -36.48 -37.70
C LEU A 10 -19.50 -36.55 -36.32
N ALA A 11 -19.91 -37.50 -35.48
CA ALA A 11 -19.29 -37.75 -34.19
C ALA A 11 -17.83 -38.21 -34.33
N ASP A 12 -17.55 -39.10 -35.28
CA ASP A 12 -16.20 -39.59 -35.57
C ASP A 12 -15.28 -38.46 -36.08
N ASP A 13 -15.84 -37.53 -36.86
CA ASP A 13 -15.15 -36.33 -37.33
C ASP A 13 -14.99 -35.27 -36.21
N GLY A 14 -15.50 -35.53 -35.00
CA GLY A 14 -15.27 -34.70 -33.80
C GLY A 14 -16.36 -33.67 -33.49
N HIS A 15 -17.50 -33.73 -34.19
CA HIS A 15 -18.62 -32.80 -33.94
C HIS A 15 -19.49 -33.25 -32.76
N GLY A 16 -19.75 -32.35 -31.81
CA GLY A 16 -20.60 -32.60 -30.63
C GLY A 16 -21.76 -31.62 -30.44
N VAL A 17 -21.85 -30.61 -31.31
CA VAL A 17 -22.91 -29.58 -31.27
C VAL A 17 -23.68 -29.60 -32.59
N PHE A 18 -25.00 -29.71 -32.50
CA PHE A 18 -25.89 -29.87 -33.65
C PHE A 18 -26.95 -28.76 -33.65
N LEU A 19 -27.03 -27.99 -34.74
CA LEU A 19 -28.10 -27.04 -34.98
C LEU A 19 -29.20 -27.72 -35.81
N GLU A 20 -30.38 -27.88 -35.22
CA GLU A 20 -31.53 -28.47 -35.90
C GLU A 20 -32.31 -27.40 -36.65
N ILE A 21 -32.24 -27.43 -37.98
CA ILE A 21 -32.94 -26.48 -38.86
C ILE A 21 -34.30 -27.05 -39.24
N GLY A 22 -35.38 -26.44 -38.74
CA GLY A 22 -36.74 -26.84 -39.07
C GLY A 22 -37.80 -26.11 -38.24
N PRO A 23 -39.10 -26.27 -38.57
CA PRO A 23 -40.21 -25.56 -37.91
C PRO A 23 -40.46 -25.99 -36.46
N HIS A 24 -39.86 -27.10 -36.03
CA HIS A 24 -39.93 -27.61 -34.67
C HIS A 24 -38.81 -28.62 -34.44
N PRO A 25 -38.16 -28.64 -33.27
CA PRO A 25 -37.17 -29.66 -32.96
C PRO A 25 -37.82 -31.03 -32.75
N VAL A 26 -37.42 -32.00 -33.55
CA VAL A 26 -37.82 -33.41 -33.46
C VAL A 26 -36.61 -34.34 -33.42
N LEU A 27 -35.44 -33.90 -33.91
CA LEU A 27 -34.25 -34.74 -34.05
C LEU A 27 -33.36 -34.74 -32.81
N GLY A 28 -33.43 -33.71 -31.97
CA GLY A 28 -32.52 -33.56 -30.83
C GLY A 28 -32.42 -34.78 -29.90
N HIS A 29 -33.55 -35.46 -29.66
CA HIS A 29 -33.57 -36.70 -28.86
C HIS A 29 -32.83 -37.84 -29.57
N SER A 30 -33.14 -38.10 -30.84
CA SER A 30 -32.49 -39.16 -31.63
C SER A 30 -30.98 -38.94 -31.78
N ILE A 31 -30.54 -37.68 -31.94
CA ILE A 31 -29.11 -37.33 -31.97
C ILE A 31 -28.45 -37.69 -30.64
N SER A 32 -29.10 -37.33 -29.53
CA SER A 32 -28.59 -37.62 -28.18
C SER A 32 -28.50 -39.12 -27.91
N GLU A 33 -29.49 -39.92 -28.34
CA GLU A 33 -29.46 -41.37 -28.21
C GLU A 33 -28.33 -42.02 -29.02
N CYS A 34 -28.12 -41.60 -30.27
CA CYS A 34 -27.03 -42.13 -31.12
C CYS A 34 -25.66 -41.89 -30.47
N LEU A 35 -25.43 -40.68 -29.93
CA LEU A 35 -24.17 -40.32 -29.28
C LEU A 35 -24.00 -40.97 -27.92
N ALA A 36 -25.07 -41.07 -27.13
CA ALA A 36 -25.06 -41.75 -25.83
C ALA A 36 -24.72 -43.24 -25.96
N ALA A 37 -25.21 -43.92 -27.01
CA ALA A 37 -24.85 -45.31 -27.31
C ALA A 37 -23.34 -45.52 -27.56
N ARG A 38 -22.61 -44.43 -27.84
CA ARG A 38 -21.16 -44.41 -28.07
C ARG A 38 -20.38 -43.74 -26.93
N GLY A 39 -21.03 -43.49 -25.79
CA GLY A 39 -20.41 -42.86 -24.62
C GLY A 39 -20.04 -41.40 -24.83
N ARG A 40 -20.71 -40.69 -25.74
CA ARG A 40 -20.49 -39.28 -26.05
C ARG A 40 -21.71 -38.44 -25.69
N GLU A 41 -21.47 -37.21 -25.24
CA GLU A 41 -22.54 -36.23 -25.03
C GLU A 41 -22.79 -35.41 -26.30
N ALA A 42 -24.06 -35.10 -26.53
CA ALA A 42 -24.51 -34.25 -27.62
C ALA A 42 -25.08 -32.94 -27.06
N ARG A 43 -24.87 -31.82 -27.76
CA ARG A 43 -25.61 -30.59 -27.52
C ARG A 43 -26.41 -30.22 -28.75
N THR A 44 -27.73 -30.17 -28.61
CA THR A 44 -28.64 -29.88 -29.72
C THR A 44 -29.31 -28.54 -29.50
N VAL A 45 -29.27 -27.66 -30.52
CA VAL A 45 -29.86 -26.32 -30.49
C VAL A 45 -30.91 -26.25 -31.60
N PRO A 46 -32.17 -25.86 -31.32
CA PRO A 46 -33.19 -25.70 -32.36
C PRO A 46 -33.03 -24.38 -33.11
N SER A 47 -33.37 -24.30 -34.40
CA SER A 47 -33.48 -23.02 -35.09
C SER A 47 -34.72 -22.25 -34.67
N ILE A 48 -35.89 -22.89 -34.69
CA ILE A 48 -37.20 -22.34 -34.29
C ILE A 48 -38.05 -23.43 -33.62
N ARG A 49 -39.15 -23.04 -32.97
CA ARG A 49 -40.05 -23.96 -32.26
C ARG A 49 -41.50 -23.49 -32.38
N ARG A 50 -42.40 -24.41 -32.75
CA ARG A 50 -43.85 -24.17 -32.74
C ARG A 50 -44.32 -23.52 -31.44
N GLN A 51 -45.25 -22.58 -31.59
CA GLN A 51 -45.89 -21.85 -30.49
C GLN A 51 -44.93 -20.98 -29.66
N GLU A 52 -43.72 -20.73 -30.17
CA GLU A 52 -42.77 -19.73 -29.65
C GLU A 52 -42.58 -18.62 -30.68
N ASP A 53 -42.18 -17.42 -30.25
CA ASP A 53 -41.79 -16.36 -31.17
C ASP A 53 -40.53 -16.78 -31.94
N GLU A 54 -40.62 -16.80 -33.27
CA GLU A 54 -39.54 -17.32 -34.13
C GLU A 54 -38.26 -16.50 -33.99
N ARG A 55 -38.37 -15.17 -33.88
CA ARG A 55 -37.23 -14.26 -33.78
C ARG A 55 -36.55 -14.41 -32.42
N GLU A 56 -37.33 -14.45 -31.35
CA GLU A 56 -36.82 -14.66 -29.99
C GLU A 56 -36.13 -16.03 -29.88
N ARG A 57 -36.77 -17.09 -30.38
CA ARG A 57 -36.20 -18.44 -30.35
C ARG A 57 -34.89 -18.53 -31.12
N PHE A 58 -34.85 -17.97 -32.32
CA PHE A 58 -33.63 -17.92 -33.13
C PHE A 58 -32.52 -17.14 -32.42
N THR A 59 -32.84 -15.99 -31.81
CA THR A 59 -31.88 -15.17 -31.05
C THR A 59 -31.33 -15.92 -29.84
N LEU A 60 -32.17 -16.61 -29.08
CA LEU A 60 -31.74 -17.44 -27.95
C LEU A 60 -30.88 -18.63 -28.40
N SER A 61 -31.10 -19.16 -29.60
CA SER A 61 -30.28 -20.22 -30.17
C SER A 61 -28.90 -19.72 -30.62
N LEU A 62 -28.81 -18.51 -31.18
CA LEU A 62 -27.54 -17.84 -31.41
C LEU A 62 -26.80 -17.57 -30.10
N ALA A 63 -27.51 -17.11 -29.06
CA ALA A 63 -26.92 -16.90 -27.74
C ALA A 63 -26.40 -18.22 -27.13
N ALA A 64 -27.13 -19.33 -27.32
CA ALA A 64 -26.66 -20.65 -26.89
C ALA A 64 -25.37 -21.04 -27.62
N LEU A 65 -25.30 -20.88 -28.95
CA LEU A 65 -24.08 -21.15 -29.72
C LEU A 65 -22.92 -20.23 -29.31
N HIS A 66 -23.17 -18.95 -29.11
CA HIS A 66 -22.17 -18.00 -28.62
C HIS A 66 -21.61 -18.40 -27.24
N ASN A 67 -22.47 -18.85 -26.32
CA ASN A 67 -22.04 -19.35 -25.00
C ASN A 67 -21.23 -20.67 -25.07
N LEU A 68 -21.33 -21.40 -26.18
CA LEU A 68 -20.50 -22.57 -26.47
C LEU A 68 -19.16 -22.20 -27.12
N GLY A 69 -18.93 -20.92 -27.39
CA GLY A 69 -17.69 -20.42 -28.00
C GLY A 69 -17.69 -20.39 -29.52
N PHE A 70 -18.84 -20.58 -30.17
CA PHE A 70 -18.94 -20.36 -31.62
C PHE A 70 -18.90 -18.86 -31.92
N ASP A 71 -18.10 -18.49 -32.91
CA ASP A 71 -18.01 -17.11 -33.40
C ASP A 71 -19.28 -16.78 -34.18
N ILE A 72 -20.09 -15.88 -33.63
CA ILE A 72 -21.31 -15.39 -34.27
C ILE A 72 -21.01 -14.07 -34.95
N ASP A 73 -21.28 -13.99 -36.25
CA ASP A 73 -21.23 -12.73 -36.98
C ASP A 73 -22.41 -11.84 -36.56
N TRP A 74 -22.21 -11.08 -35.48
CA TRP A 74 -23.20 -10.13 -34.96
C TRP A 74 -23.49 -8.99 -35.94
N ALA A 75 -22.60 -8.69 -36.89
CA ALA A 75 -22.84 -7.69 -37.91
C ALA A 75 -23.88 -8.16 -38.94
N ALA A 76 -23.94 -9.46 -39.23
CA ALA A 76 -25.00 -10.05 -40.04
C ALA A 76 -26.37 -10.04 -39.33
N VAL A 77 -26.38 -10.21 -37.99
CA VAL A 77 -27.62 -10.23 -37.18
C VAL A 77 -28.16 -8.81 -36.95
N HIS A 78 -27.27 -7.86 -36.68
CA HIS A 78 -27.57 -6.46 -36.43
C HIS A 78 -26.78 -5.56 -37.38
N PRO A 79 -27.19 -5.47 -38.67
CA PRO A 79 -26.46 -4.69 -39.68
C PRO A 79 -26.53 -3.18 -39.43
N THR A 80 -27.53 -2.74 -38.65
CA THR A 80 -27.71 -1.36 -38.24
C THR A 80 -27.66 -1.26 -36.72
N GLY A 81 -26.86 -0.34 -36.19
CA GLY A 81 -26.71 -0.14 -34.75
C GLY A 81 -25.33 0.40 -34.39
N ARG A 82 -25.17 0.82 -33.13
CA ARG A 82 -23.87 1.17 -32.55
C ARG A 82 -23.66 0.39 -31.25
N PRO A 83 -22.47 -0.15 -30.98
CA PRO A 83 -22.16 -0.72 -29.68
C PRO A 83 -22.38 0.31 -28.58
N VAL A 84 -23.04 -0.10 -27.49
CA VAL A 84 -23.18 0.71 -26.29
C VAL A 84 -22.32 0.13 -25.17
N PRO A 85 -21.59 0.96 -24.41
CA PRO A 85 -20.82 0.45 -23.29
C PRO A 85 -21.77 -0.08 -22.22
N LEU A 86 -21.58 -1.33 -21.83
CA LEU A 86 -22.25 -1.90 -20.66
C LEU A 86 -21.40 -1.68 -19.40
N PRO A 87 -22.01 -1.69 -18.21
CA PRO A 87 -21.25 -1.72 -16.96
C PRO A 87 -20.18 -2.81 -17.02
N ARG A 88 -18.95 -2.44 -16.66
CA ARG A 88 -17.85 -3.39 -16.59
C ARG A 88 -18.12 -4.42 -15.50
N TYR A 89 -17.44 -5.56 -15.63
CA TYR A 89 -17.47 -6.64 -14.64
C TYR A 89 -17.40 -6.07 -13.20
N PRO A 90 -18.36 -6.42 -12.32
CA PRO A 90 -18.39 -5.90 -10.97
C PRO A 90 -17.35 -6.62 -10.12
N TRP A 91 -16.13 -6.09 -10.09
CA TRP A 91 -15.07 -6.61 -9.22
C TRP A 91 -15.54 -6.67 -7.76
N LYS A 92 -15.37 -7.84 -7.13
CA LYS A 92 -15.52 -7.98 -5.69
C LYS A 92 -14.33 -7.29 -5.01
N ARG A 93 -14.60 -6.15 -4.36
CA ARG A 93 -13.57 -5.31 -3.72
C ARG A 93 -13.37 -5.75 -2.28
N ASP A 94 -12.44 -6.66 -2.04
CA ASP A 94 -11.96 -7.01 -0.71
C ASP A 94 -10.59 -6.34 -0.45
N ARG A 95 -10.27 -6.00 0.81
CA ARG A 95 -9.00 -5.36 1.17
C ARG A 95 -7.90 -6.41 1.31
N TYR A 96 -7.02 -6.48 0.32
CA TYR A 96 -5.78 -7.26 0.36
C TYR A 96 -4.58 -6.31 0.41
N TRP A 97 -4.22 -5.83 1.60
CA TRP A 97 -3.06 -4.95 1.81
C TRP A 97 -2.24 -5.43 3.00
N THR A 98 -0.93 -5.59 2.81
CA THR A 98 0.03 -5.88 3.87
C THR A 98 0.95 -4.69 3.99
N GLU A 99 0.82 -3.93 5.07
CA GLU A 99 1.67 -2.77 5.36
C GLU A 99 2.61 -3.11 6.54
N PRO A 100 3.93 -2.99 6.37
CA PRO A 100 4.87 -3.12 7.48
C PRO A 100 4.68 -2.01 8.52
N GLU A 101 4.82 -2.33 9.80
CA GLU A 101 4.63 -1.39 10.91
C GLU A 101 5.49 -0.10 10.81
N PRO A 102 6.76 -0.15 10.36
CA PRO A 102 7.54 1.08 10.14
C PRO A 102 6.93 2.01 9.09
N VAL A 103 6.36 1.45 8.02
CA VAL A 103 5.71 2.22 6.94
C VAL A 103 4.40 2.82 7.43
N GLU A 104 3.61 2.04 8.18
CA GLU A 104 2.38 2.51 8.80
C GLU A 104 2.65 3.68 9.76
N ARG A 105 3.67 3.58 10.63
CA ARG A 105 4.04 4.65 11.56
C ARG A 105 4.39 5.95 10.87
N VAL A 106 5.15 5.88 9.78
CA VAL A 106 5.50 7.06 8.99
C VAL A 106 4.26 7.64 8.31
N ARG A 107 3.43 6.79 7.67
CA ARG A 107 2.22 7.22 6.97
C ARG A 107 1.19 7.85 7.92
N LEU A 108 1.06 7.32 9.13
CA LEU A 108 0.14 7.82 10.16
C LEU A 108 0.74 8.95 11.01
N GLY A 109 2.04 9.23 10.89
CA GLY A 109 2.72 10.25 11.70
C GLY A 109 2.73 9.93 13.20
N ARG A 110 2.80 8.64 13.58
CA ARG A 110 2.73 8.22 14.98
C ARG A 110 4.03 8.56 15.72
N LEU A 111 3.92 9.37 16.77
CA LEU A 111 5.02 9.69 17.69
C LEU A 111 4.95 8.80 18.93
N ASP A 112 6.10 8.43 19.49
CA ASP A 112 6.17 7.70 20.75
C ASP A 112 5.93 8.65 21.94
N HIS A 113 6.39 9.90 21.84
CA HIS A 113 6.13 10.95 22.82
C HIS A 113 6.27 12.35 22.18
N PRO A 114 5.50 13.39 22.58
CA PRO A 114 5.58 14.71 21.96
C PRO A 114 6.97 15.35 21.95
N LEU A 115 7.78 15.12 23.00
CA LEU A 115 9.16 15.63 23.09
C LEU A 115 10.24 14.64 22.61
N LEU A 116 9.95 13.34 22.62
CA LEU A 116 10.92 12.31 22.21
C LEU A 116 10.82 12.03 20.71
N GLY A 117 9.65 12.26 20.11
CA GLY A 117 9.39 12.06 18.70
C GLY A 117 9.22 10.59 18.35
N ARG A 118 9.80 10.18 17.22
CA ARG A 118 9.71 8.82 16.69
C ARG A 118 11.00 8.06 16.96
N ARG A 119 10.90 6.77 17.29
CA ARG A 119 12.05 5.88 17.32
C ARG A 119 12.59 5.62 15.90
N LEU A 120 13.90 5.62 15.76
CA LEU A 120 14.63 5.21 14.56
C LEU A 120 15.07 3.75 14.68
N ASP A 121 15.18 3.08 13.54
CA ASP A 121 15.68 1.70 13.46
C ASP A 121 17.21 1.71 13.38
N THR A 122 17.83 1.93 14.54
CA THR A 122 19.28 2.03 14.72
C THR A 122 19.76 1.00 15.75
N ALA A 123 21.06 0.66 15.70
CA ALA A 123 21.65 -0.33 16.61
C ALA A 123 21.53 0.06 18.10
N GLU A 124 21.72 1.34 18.42
CA GLU A 124 21.40 1.90 19.73
C GLU A 124 19.99 2.53 19.71
N PRO A 125 19.18 2.39 20.77
CA PRO A 125 17.89 3.08 20.88
C PRO A 125 18.04 4.59 20.63
N THR A 126 17.48 5.05 19.52
CA THR A 126 17.56 6.45 19.08
C THR A 126 16.19 6.96 18.69
N TRP A 127 15.88 8.20 19.06
CA TRP A 127 14.66 8.89 18.68
C TRP A 127 14.99 10.22 18.02
N GLU A 128 14.09 10.64 17.13
CA GLU A 128 14.16 11.91 16.44
C GLU A 128 12.89 12.71 16.68
N ALA A 129 13.05 13.93 17.16
CA ALA A 129 12.00 14.91 17.39
C ALA A 129 12.30 16.23 16.68
N ARG A 130 11.24 17.00 16.40
CA ARG A 130 11.34 18.41 16.02
C ARG A 130 10.74 19.22 17.16
N LEU A 131 11.55 20.06 17.79
CA LEU A 131 11.16 20.86 18.94
C LEU A 131 11.01 22.32 18.52
N ASP A 132 9.79 22.77 18.32
CA ASP A 132 9.52 24.14 17.90
C ASP A 132 8.26 24.69 18.58
N VAL A 133 8.16 26.01 18.62
CA VAL A 133 7.07 26.71 19.31
C VAL A 133 5.75 26.71 18.54
N GLU A 134 5.75 26.29 17.28
CA GLU A 134 4.53 26.17 16.47
C GLU A 134 3.82 24.85 16.78
N SER A 135 4.57 23.75 16.78
CA SER A 135 4.08 22.40 17.10
C SER A 135 3.88 22.19 18.60
N LEU A 136 4.70 22.84 19.45
CA LEU A 136 4.62 22.77 20.91
C LEU A 136 4.51 24.18 21.52
N PRO A 137 3.31 24.81 21.46
CA PRO A 137 3.15 26.22 21.82
C PRO A 137 3.51 26.59 23.26
N TYR A 138 3.51 25.62 24.18
CA TYR A 138 3.90 25.85 25.57
C TYR A 138 5.42 26.12 25.72
N LEU A 139 6.24 25.74 24.74
CA LEU A 139 7.68 25.99 24.78
C LEU A 139 8.02 27.49 24.64
N LYS A 140 7.12 28.30 24.10
CA LYS A 140 7.31 29.76 23.96
C LYS A 140 7.37 30.49 25.30
N ASP A 141 6.82 29.89 26.35
CA ASP A 141 6.66 30.53 27.66
C ASP A 141 7.95 30.43 28.51
N HIS A 142 8.87 29.51 28.17
CA HIS A 142 10.15 29.37 28.86
C HIS A 142 11.21 30.32 28.27
N LEU A 143 11.11 31.58 28.67
CA LEU A 143 11.97 32.68 28.21
C LEU A 143 13.14 32.93 29.18
N ILE A 144 14.35 32.97 28.65
CA ILE A 144 15.55 33.40 29.37
C ILE A 144 16.12 34.62 28.65
N GLN A 145 16.14 35.77 29.33
CA GLN A 145 16.59 37.05 28.77
C GLN A 145 15.92 37.38 27.42
N GLY A 146 14.62 37.06 27.30
CA GLY A 146 13.81 37.32 26.10
C GLY A 146 13.95 36.31 24.96
N SER A 147 14.80 35.29 25.10
CA SER A 147 14.94 34.19 24.13
C SER A 147 14.21 32.94 24.61
N ALA A 148 13.47 32.26 23.73
CA ALA A 148 12.90 30.96 24.07
C ALA A 148 14.02 29.91 24.11
N VAL A 149 14.13 29.25 25.25
CA VAL A 149 15.14 28.22 25.50
C VAL A 149 14.41 26.97 25.90
N PHE A 150 14.77 25.82 25.33
CA PHE A 150 14.20 24.55 25.74
C PHE A 150 14.45 24.30 27.23
N PRO A 151 13.41 24.04 28.03
CA PRO A 151 13.54 23.95 29.48
C PRO A 151 14.38 22.74 29.89
N ALA A 152 15.11 22.87 31.00
CA ALA A 152 15.87 21.77 31.60
C ALA A 152 14.99 20.54 31.88
N ALA A 153 13.76 20.78 32.35
CA ALA A 153 12.76 19.74 32.59
C ALA A 153 12.35 18.99 31.31
N GLY A 154 12.47 19.62 30.13
CA GLY A 154 12.21 18.97 28.85
C GLY A 154 13.24 17.88 28.53
N TYR A 155 14.52 18.12 28.80
CA TYR A 155 15.56 17.09 28.63
C TYR A 155 15.34 15.91 29.59
N VAL A 156 14.98 16.21 30.84
CA VAL A 156 14.64 15.22 31.86
C VAL A 156 13.47 14.35 31.43
N GLU A 157 12.41 14.96 30.86
CA GLU A 157 11.27 14.23 30.31
C GLU A 157 11.68 13.35 29.14
N MET A 158 12.45 13.87 28.18
CA MET A 158 12.94 13.08 27.05
C MET A 158 13.74 11.85 27.51
N ALA A 159 14.67 12.02 28.45
CA ALA A 159 15.46 10.92 29.01
C ALA A 159 14.57 9.90 29.76
N THR A 160 13.63 10.39 30.57
CA THR A 160 12.69 9.53 31.32
C THR A 160 11.83 8.69 30.36
N GLN A 161 11.34 9.29 29.28
CA GLN A 161 10.52 8.58 28.29
C GLN A 161 11.33 7.62 27.44
N ALA A 162 12.58 7.94 27.11
CA ALA A 162 13.49 7.02 26.42
C ALA A 162 13.72 5.74 27.25
N VAL A 163 13.94 5.89 28.56
CA VAL A 163 14.08 4.76 29.49
C VAL A 163 12.78 3.97 29.59
N ARG A 164 11.64 4.66 29.82
CA ARG A 164 10.32 4.02 29.92
C ARG A 164 9.96 3.19 28.69
N THR A 165 10.27 3.70 27.50
CA THR A 165 9.95 3.03 26.22
C THR A 165 10.93 1.91 25.88
N THR A 166 12.14 1.91 26.43
CA THR A 166 13.17 0.90 26.13
C THR A 166 13.21 -0.22 27.15
N ILE A 167 13.25 0.12 28.43
CA ILE A 167 13.47 -0.82 29.53
C ILE A 167 12.14 -1.24 30.17
N GLY A 168 11.13 -0.35 30.14
CA GLY A 168 9.87 -0.53 30.85
C GLY A 168 10.01 -0.25 32.34
N GLY A 169 9.08 0.51 32.92
CA GLY A 169 9.06 0.82 34.36
C GLY A 169 9.50 2.24 34.74
N GLY A 170 9.84 2.43 36.00
CA GLY A 170 10.29 3.72 36.54
C GLY A 170 11.74 4.04 36.15
N ALA A 171 12.06 5.32 36.07
CA ALA A 171 13.43 5.79 35.87
C ALA A 171 13.79 6.77 36.98
N ALA A 172 15.00 6.61 37.53
CA ALA A 172 15.66 7.64 38.32
C ALA A 172 16.80 8.22 37.49
N LEU A 173 16.91 9.55 37.47
CA LEU A 173 17.99 10.25 36.80
C LEU A 173 18.89 10.88 37.87
N VAL A 174 20.18 10.57 37.82
CA VAL A 174 21.22 11.08 38.73
C VAL A 174 22.33 11.73 37.93
N ASP A 175 23.10 12.62 38.55
CA ASP A 175 24.29 13.27 37.97
C ASP A 175 24.06 13.99 36.63
N ILE A 176 22.88 14.60 36.46
CA ILE A 176 22.48 15.28 35.23
C ILE A 176 23.33 16.54 35.01
N GLU A 177 24.10 16.54 33.92
CA GLU A 177 24.87 17.70 33.47
C GLU A 177 24.32 18.24 32.14
N LEU A 178 23.85 19.50 32.11
CA LEU A 178 23.40 20.17 30.88
C LEU A 178 24.48 21.11 30.34
N ARG A 179 25.19 20.70 29.29
CA ARG A 179 26.37 21.43 28.77
C ARG A 179 26.02 22.60 27.86
N LYS A 180 24.93 22.50 27.09
CA LYS A 180 24.49 23.54 26.15
C LYS A 180 22.98 23.71 26.24
N ALA A 181 22.55 24.96 26.19
CA ALA A 181 21.15 25.31 26.02
C ALA A 181 20.73 25.14 24.55
N LEU A 182 19.51 24.67 24.33
CA LEU A 182 18.89 24.61 23.01
C LEU A 182 17.97 25.82 22.86
N PHE A 183 18.35 26.76 22.00
CA PHE A 183 17.53 27.92 21.68
C PHE A 183 16.47 27.52 20.66
N LEU A 184 15.23 27.94 20.90
CA LEU A 184 14.11 27.68 20.01
C LEU A 184 13.83 28.94 19.19
N PRO A 185 13.85 28.87 17.85
CA PRO A 185 13.58 30.03 17.02
C PRO A 185 12.11 30.49 17.21
N THR A 186 11.91 31.78 17.50
CA THR A 186 10.59 32.38 17.82
C THR A 186 10.14 33.48 16.87
N GLY A 187 10.84 33.71 15.75
CA GLY A 187 10.59 34.83 14.83
C GLY A 187 9.91 34.46 13.50
N PRO A 188 9.36 35.43 12.74
CA PRO A 188 8.75 35.20 11.41
C PRO A 188 9.75 34.73 10.34
N GLU A 189 11.05 34.94 10.55
CA GLU A 189 12.13 34.35 9.74
C GLU A 189 12.27 32.82 9.95
N SER A 190 11.63 32.28 11.00
CA SER A 190 11.59 30.85 11.31
C SER A 190 10.61 30.05 10.44
N THR A 191 9.90 30.69 9.51
CA THR A 191 9.01 29.98 8.58
C THR A 191 9.77 29.15 7.53
N THR A 192 11.09 29.36 7.41
CA THR A 192 11.95 28.69 6.42
C THR A 192 13.12 27.93 7.03
N VAL A 193 13.43 28.10 8.32
CA VAL A 193 14.47 27.28 8.96
C VAL A 193 13.81 25.98 9.40
N PRO A 194 14.14 24.82 8.81
CA PRO A 194 13.74 23.57 9.42
C PRO A 194 14.41 23.56 10.80
N THR A 195 13.62 23.67 11.87
CA THR A 195 14.05 23.33 13.23
C THR A 195 14.91 22.08 13.11
N ALA A 196 16.20 22.19 13.42
CA ALA A 196 17.09 21.06 13.20
C ALA A 196 16.56 19.86 13.99
N PRO A 197 16.50 18.66 13.41
CA PRO A 197 16.05 17.49 14.15
C PRO A 197 16.90 17.35 15.41
N VAL A 198 16.22 17.13 16.53
CA VAL A 198 16.84 16.80 17.81
C VAL A 198 16.81 15.29 17.91
N GLN A 199 17.99 14.70 18.06
CA GLN A 199 18.15 13.28 18.26
C GLN A 199 18.50 13.00 19.71
N LEU A 200 17.79 12.04 20.30
CA LEU A 200 18.16 11.44 21.57
C LEU A 200 18.65 10.04 21.29
N SER A 201 19.88 9.72 21.68
CA SER A 201 20.37 8.34 21.73
C SER A 201 20.51 7.89 23.17
N PHE A 202 20.24 6.62 23.43
CA PHE A 202 20.37 5.99 24.74
C PHE A 202 21.24 4.75 24.64
N ARG A 203 22.27 4.68 25.48
CA ARG A 203 23.16 3.52 25.59
C ARG A 203 22.85 2.77 26.88
N GLY A 204 22.37 1.54 26.73
CA GLY A 204 21.95 0.72 27.88
C GLY A 204 23.07 0.24 28.80
N GLU A 205 24.31 0.10 28.29
CA GLU A 205 25.44 -0.43 29.08
C GLU A 205 25.82 0.47 30.26
N ASP A 206 25.88 1.79 30.02
CA ASP A 206 26.25 2.80 31.02
C ASP A 206 25.05 3.70 31.42
N ALA A 207 23.86 3.39 30.90
CA ALA A 207 22.64 4.19 30.99
C ALA A 207 22.77 5.67 30.51
N GLU A 208 23.82 5.99 29.75
CA GLU A 208 24.08 7.33 29.22
C GLU A 208 23.06 7.72 28.15
N PHE A 209 22.58 8.97 28.18
CA PHE A 209 21.77 9.54 27.11
C PHE A 209 22.45 10.76 26.50
N THR A 210 22.37 10.89 25.19
CA THR A 210 22.90 12.05 24.48
C THR A 210 21.77 12.73 23.73
N ILE A 211 21.60 14.03 23.93
CA ILE A 211 20.66 14.85 23.17
C ILE A 211 21.50 15.78 22.29
N ALA A 212 21.38 15.58 20.99
CA ALA A 212 22.14 16.32 19.98
C ALA A 212 21.21 16.92 18.94
N THR A 213 21.64 18.03 18.36
CA THR A 213 20.99 18.61 17.19
C THR A 213 22.05 18.81 16.11
N ALA A 214 21.69 18.55 14.86
CA ALA A 214 22.58 18.83 13.74
C ALA A 214 22.69 20.36 13.58
N PRO A 215 23.90 20.93 13.40
CA PRO A 215 24.00 22.32 12.95
C PRO A 215 23.27 22.42 11.60
N GLY A 216 22.43 23.45 11.44
CA GLY A 216 21.59 23.61 10.26
C GLY A 216 22.39 23.41 8.97
N ALA A 217 22.07 22.39 8.19
CA ALA A 217 22.61 22.22 6.86
C ALA A 217 22.21 23.43 6.02
N ALA A 218 23.17 24.07 5.35
CA ALA A 218 22.87 25.12 4.38
C ALA A 218 21.87 24.59 3.33
N PRO A 219 20.92 25.41 2.87
CA PRO A 219 19.96 24.98 1.86
C PRO A 219 20.71 24.56 0.59
N VAL A 220 20.58 23.30 0.19
CA VAL A 220 21.10 22.81 -1.08
C VAL A 220 20.23 23.41 -2.18
N SER A 221 20.69 24.50 -2.78
CA SER A 221 20.09 25.11 -3.96
C SER A 221 20.47 24.31 -5.21
N GLY A 222 19.68 23.31 -5.55
CA GLY A 222 19.76 22.60 -6.83
C GLY A 222 18.39 22.08 -7.26
N PRO A 223 17.97 22.25 -8.52
CA PRO A 223 16.67 21.75 -8.97
C PRO A 223 16.63 20.23 -8.89
N CYS A 224 15.70 19.73 -8.06
CA CYS A 224 15.45 18.30 -7.89
C CYS A 224 14.76 17.78 -9.16
N THR A 225 15.53 17.13 -10.04
CA THR A 225 14.98 16.42 -11.19
C THR A 225 14.79 14.96 -10.78
N PRO A 226 13.61 14.35 -10.93
CA PRO A 226 13.39 12.97 -10.51
C PRO A 226 14.17 12.02 -11.45
N ALA A 227 15.21 11.38 -10.91
CA ALA A 227 15.93 10.33 -11.62
C ALA A 227 15.15 9.01 -11.57
N VAL A 228 14.86 8.45 -12.75
CA VAL A 228 14.31 7.11 -12.96
C VAL A 228 15.35 6.06 -12.50
N PRO A 229 14.95 4.94 -11.87
CA PRO A 229 15.89 3.98 -11.31
C PRO A 229 16.59 3.18 -12.41
N HIS A 230 17.88 3.43 -12.60
CA HIS A 230 18.81 2.47 -13.20
C HIS A 230 19.88 2.10 -12.17
N ALA A 231 20.23 0.81 -12.19
CA ALA A 231 21.19 0.01 -11.41
C ALA A 231 22.07 0.71 -10.34
N PRO A 232 22.31 0.06 -9.17
CA PRO A 232 23.11 0.63 -8.10
C PRO A 232 24.55 0.89 -8.56
N PRO A 233 25.12 2.09 -8.33
CA PRO A 233 26.56 2.29 -8.48
C PRO A 233 27.31 1.58 -7.35
N SER A 234 28.51 1.12 -7.69
CA SER A 234 29.46 0.44 -6.82
C SER A 234 29.88 1.32 -5.64
N ALA A 235 30.09 0.65 -4.50
CA ALA A 235 30.61 1.23 -3.27
C ALA A 235 31.99 1.84 -3.52
N ASP A 236 32.08 3.17 -3.50
CA ASP A 236 33.24 3.88 -2.98
C ASP A 236 32.89 5.34 -2.66
N THR A 237 33.23 5.73 -1.43
CA THR A 237 33.44 7.09 -0.93
C THR A 237 32.23 8.02 -0.83
N ILE A 238 31.61 8.05 0.37
CA ILE A 238 31.06 9.27 0.96
C ILE A 238 31.83 9.51 2.26
N GLU A 239 32.97 10.18 2.16
CA GLU A 239 33.59 10.87 3.30
C GLU A 239 32.81 12.16 3.56
N GLY A 240 32.26 12.28 4.77
CA GLY A 240 31.54 13.48 5.19
C GLY A 240 30.56 13.20 6.31
N SER A 241 31.05 12.80 7.48
CA SER A 241 30.21 12.70 8.68
C SER A 241 29.71 14.10 9.05
N PRO A 242 28.38 14.35 9.14
CA PRO A 242 27.89 15.63 9.61
C PRO A 242 28.40 15.87 11.05
N SER A 243 28.97 17.04 11.30
CA SER A 243 29.50 17.40 12.61
C SER A 243 28.34 17.69 13.56
N TRP A 244 28.03 16.75 14.46
CA TRP A 244 27.00 16.95 15.48
C TRP A 244 27.55 17.78 16.63
N THR A 245 26.83 18.84 17.02
CA THR A 245 27.06 19.49 18.31
C THR A 245 26.37 18.67 19.40
N SER A 246 27.13 17.81 20.08
CA SER A 246 26.63 16.99 21.18
C SER A 246 26.61 17.74 22.51
N THR A 247 25.52 17.63 23.25
CA THR A 247 25.56 17.72 24.72
C THR A 247 25.62 16.28 25.24
N ARG A 248 26.77 15.90 25.80
CA ARG A 248 26.96 14.62 26.48
C ARG A 248 26.50 14.80 27.92
N SER A 249 25.52 14.01 28.36
CA SER A 249 25.01 14.01 29.73
C SER A 249 25.04 12.58 30.24
N VAL A 250 25.77 12.33 31.31
CA VAL A 250 25.77 11.02 31.96
C VAL A 250 24.58 10.97 32.91
N ALA A 251 23.80 9.91 32.87
CA ALA A 251 22.88 9.58 33.95
C ALA A 251 22.97 8.07 34.17
N ALA A 252 23.21 7.64 35.41
CA ALA A 252 23.04 6.24 35.75
C ALA A 252 21.55 5.98 36.00
N ALA A 253 20.88 5.27 35.10
CA ALA A 253 19.52 4.79 35.35
C ALA A 253 19.60 3.45 36.10
N HIS A 254 19.13 3.43 37.33
CA HIS A 254 18.81 2.16 38.02
C HIS A 254 17.32 1.86 37.85
N ALA A 255 17.02 0.75 37.19
CA ALA A 255 15.68 0.17 37.21
C ALA A 255 15.42 -0.33 38.65
N THR A 256 14.30 0.10 39.24
CA THR A 256 13.81 -0.42 40.52
C THR A 256 12.61 -1.32 40.28
#